data_AF-A0A8S3BS00-F1
#
_entry.id   AF-A0A8S3BS00-F1
#
_cell.length_a   1.000
_cell.length_b   1.000
_cell.length_c   1.000
_cell.angle_alpha   90.00
_cell.angle_beta   90.00
_cell.angle_gamma   90.00
#
_symmetry.space_group_name_H-M   'P 1'
#
loop_
_entity.id
_entity.type
_entity.pdbx_description
1 polymer ?
#
loop_
_entity_poly.entity_id
_entity_poly.type
_entity_poly.pdbx_seq_one_letter_code
_entity_poly.pdbx_strand_id
1 'polypeptide(L)'
;EAGHEVSAAQAVIDSIRPTLKKYWMTLIYLILMMTGFNFLAHGSQDLYPTFLSNQLQFSTGLVTITTIVSNCGALIGGSLIGYFSSFFGRRLSIIIVLIAGAALIPAYLLPRNKTIMIGAFFQQLCVQGAWGVVPIHLIELAPDEFRSFVVGTAYQLGNLISSASSTIEASLGQRFPLESDSETTAIHRFDYGKVMAIFLACTYVYLLIIILLGPEKRYAKNDKDTATELINKGVKDDGAQSKLLATPEDGQKKQTLENA
;
A
#
# COMPACT_ATOMS: atom_id res chain seq x y z
N GLU A 1 -43.83 23.71 12.86
CA GLU A 1 -42.65 23.57 11.98
C GLU A 1 -41.93 22.29 12.34
N ALA A 2 -42.01 21.28 11.48
CA ALA A 2 -41.35 19.98 11.71
C ALA A 2 -39.93 20.06 11.12
N GLY A 3 -38.92 20.10 11.99
CA GLY A 3 -37.53 20.05 11.61
C GLY A 3 -37.22 18.71 10.94
N HIS A 4 -36.77 18.76 9.68
CA HIS A 4 -36.14 17.62 9.03
C HIS A 4 -34.85 17.28 9.80
N GLU A 5 -34.91 16.28 10.68
CA GLU A 5 -33.70 15.56 11.10
C GLU A 5 -33.14 14.87 9.85
N VAL A 6 -32.17 15.53 9.21
CA VAL A 6 -31.35 14.89 8.19
C VAL A 6 -30.67 13.72 8.89
N SER A 7 -31.08 12.49 8.55
CA SER A 7 -30.45 11.27 9.05
C SER A 7 -28.93 11.40 8.89
N ALA A 8 -28.17 11.03 9.91
CA ALA A 8 -26.70 11.10 9.86
C ALA A 8 -26.12 10.46 8.59
N ALA A 9 -26.80 9.43 8.05
CA ALA A 9 -26.46 8.81 6.78
C ALA A 9 -26.61 9.75 5.57
N GLN A 10 -27.68 10.55 5.52
CA GLN A 10 -27.94 11.50 4.45
C GLN A 10 -26.93 12.66 4.48
N ALA A 11 -26.59 13.18 5.66
CA ALA A 11 -25.55 14.19 5.82
C ALA A 11 -24.16 13.69 5.40
N VAL A 12 -23.86 12.41 5.64
CA VAL A 12 -22.63 11.75 5.16
C VAL A 12 -22.66 11.59 3.63
N ILE A 13 -23.78 11.18 3.04
CA ILE A 13 -23.90 11.04 1.58
C ILE A 13 -23.75 12.39 0.88
N ASP A 14 -24.37 13.44 1.41
CA ASP A 14 -24.36 14.78 0.82
C ASP A 14 -22.97 15.43 0.93
N SER A 15 -22.17 15.10 1.95
CA SER A 15 -20.77 15.53 2.06
C SER A 15 -19.80 14.72 1.20
N ILE A 16 -20.06 13.43 0.96
CA ILE A 16 -19.20 12.56 0.12
C ILE A 16 -19.38 12.84 -1.38
N ARG A 17 -20.61 13.12 -1.84
CA ARG A 17 -20.93 13.30 -3.26
C ARG A 17 -20.08 14.37 -3.99
N PRO A 18 -19.90 15.59 -3.46
CA PRO A 18 -19.04 16.60 -4.11
C PRO A 18 -17.56 16.20 -4.08
N THR A 19 -17.11 15.57 -3.00
CA THR A 19 -15.73 15.06 -2.85
C THR A 19 -15.40 13.98 -3.86
N LEU A 20 -16.31 13.04 -4.09
CA LEU A 20 -16.14 12.02 -5.12
C LEU A 20 -15.98 12.66 -6.50
N LYS A 21 -16.82 13.64 -6.86
CA LYS A 21 -16.68 14.37 -8.13
C LYS A 21 -15.36 15.13 -8.23
N LYS A 22 -14.81 15.62 -7.11
CA LYS A 22 -13.55 16.36 -7.08
C LYS A 22 -12.33 15.45 -7.19
N TYR A 23 -12.33 14.29 -6.52
CA TYR A 23 -11.16 13.41 -6.40
C TYR A 23 -11.34 12.02 -7.05
N TRP A 24 -12.30 11.86 -7.95
CA TRP A 24 -12.58 10.59 -8.63
C TRP A 24 -11.35 9.97 -9.30
N MET A 25 -10.47 10.78 -9.89
CA MET A 25 -9.22 10.30 -10.51
C MET A 25 -8.27 9.68 -9.48
N THR A 26 -8.12 10.32 -8.32
CA THR A 26 -7.34 9.79 -7.20
C THR A 26 -7.96 8.49 -6.70
N LEU A 27 -9.28 8.44 -6.55
CA LEU A 27 -9.97 7.23 -6.09
C LEU A 27 -9.76 6.07 -7.06
N ILE A 28 -9.92 6.28 -8.37
CA ILE A 28 -9.66 5.27 -9.40
C ILE A 28 -8.20 4.80 -9.33
N TYR A 29 -7.26 5.73 -9.25
CA TYR A 29 -5.85 5.40 -9.11
C TYR A 29 -5.59 4.50 -7.89
N LEU A 30 -6.14 4.85 -6.72
CA LEU A 30 -5.95 4.07 -5.50
C LEU A 30 -6.62 2.70 -5.58
N ILE A 31 -7.79 2.60 -6.23
CA ILE A 31 -8.45 1.31 -6.48
C ILE A 31 -7.56 0.42 -7.38
N LEU A 32 -7.01 0.95 -8.47
CA LEU A 32 -6.12 0.21 -9.36
C LEU A 32 -4.84 -0.21 -8.63
N MET A 33 -4.25 0.69 -7.86
CA MET A 33 -3.08 0.40 -7.04
C MET A 33 -3.38 -0.73 -6.04
N MET A 34 -4.48 -0.64 -5.29
CA MET A 34 -4.89 -1.67 -4.33
C MET A 34 -5.22 -3.00 -5.00
N THR A 35 -5.83 -2.96 -6.18
CA THR A 35 -6.09 -4.15 -7.00
C THR A 35 -4.78 -4.87 -7.30
N GLY A 36 -3.74 -4.14 -7.73
CA GLY A 36 -2.42 -4.70 -7.99
C GLY A 36 -1.77 -5.33 -6.76
N PHE A 37 -1.79 -4.61 -5.63
CA PHE A 37 -1.20 -5.12 -4.38
C PHE A 37 -1.89 -6.37 -3.87
N ASN A 38 -3.22 -6.42 -3.97
CA ASN A 38 -3.99 -7.60 -3.60
C ASN A 38 -3.73 -8.77 -4.54
N PHE A 39 -3.67 -8.54 -5.85
CA PHE A 39 -3.25 -9.58 -6.81
C PHE A 39 -1.85 -10.11 -6.49
N LEU A 40 -0.92 -9.24 -6.11
CA LEU A 40 0.45 -9.64 -5.77
C LEU A 40 0.50 -10.52 -4.53
N ALA A 41 -0.28 -10.18 -3.49
CA ALA A 41 -0.36 -10.97 -2.27
C ALA A 41 -1.04 -12.33 -2.53
N HIS A 42 -2.23 -12.33 -3.10
CA HIS A 42 -3.01 -13.55 -3.32
C HIS A 42 -2.34 -14.49 -4.34
N GLY A 43 -1.84 -13.95 -5.46
CA GLY A 43 -1.17 -14.74 -6.50
C GLY A 43 0.19 -15.31 -6.05
N SER A 44 0.82 -14.74 -5.01
CA SER A 44 2.01 -15.36 -4.42
C SER A 44 1.68 -16.39 -3.35
N GLN A 45 0.54 -16.29 -2.65
CA GLN A 45 0.33 -17.03 -1.40
C GLN A 45 -0.69 -18.16 -1.53
N ASP A 46 -1.81 -17.92 -2.20
CA ASP A 46 -3.01 -18.74 -2.06
C ASP A 46 -2.79 -20.17 -2.59
N LEU A 47 -2.16 -20.30 -3.77
CA LEU A 47 -1.88 -21.59 -4.40
C LEU A 47 -0.50 -22.15 -4.05
N TYR A 48 0.32 -21.44 -3.30
CA TYR A 48 1.67 -21.90 -3.00
C TYR A 48 1.72 -23.23 -2.23
N PRO A 49 0.90 -23.46 -1.18
CA PRO A 49 0.82 -24.77 -0.53
C PRO A 49 0.37 -25.90 -1.50
N THR A 50 -0.59 -25.59 -2.37
CA THR A 50 -1.07 -26.52 -3.40
C THR A 50 0.04 -26.87 -4.39
N PHE A 51 0.83 -25.89 -4.82
CA PHE A 51 2.00 -26.11 -5.66
C PHE A 51 3.05 -27.01 -4.98
N LEU A 52 3.39 -26.73 -3.71
CA LEU A 52 4.36 -27.54 -2.96
C LEU A 52 3.89 -29.00 -2.79
N SER A 53 2.60 -29.20 -2.51
CA SER A 53 2.04 -30.54 -2.32
C SER A 53 1.80 -31.27 -3.64
N ASN A 54 1.14 -30.64 -4.61
CA ASN A 54 0.74 -31.28 -5.87
C ASN A 54 1.91 -31.43 -6.84
N GLN A 55 2.76 -30.41 -6.98
CA GLN A 55 3.82 -30.42 -8.00
C GLN A 55 5.16 -30.90 -7.44
N LEU A 56 5.53 -30.50 -6.22
CA LEU A 56 6.79 -30.95 -5.60
C LEU A 56 6.64 -32.20 -4.73
N GLN A 57 5.41 -32.67 -4.51
CA GLN A 57 5.13 -33.86 -3.68
C GLN A 57 5.72 -33.75 -2.27
N PHE A 58 5.77 -32.54 -1.73
CA PHE A 58 6.24 -32.31 -0.36
C PHE A 58 5.24 -32.88 0.65
N SER A 59 5.76 -33.46 1.74
CA SER A 59 4.93 -33.88 2.86
C SER A 59 4.28 -32.68 3.53
N THR A 60 3.14 -32.88 4.20
CA THR A 60 2.43 -31.81 4.92
C THR A 60 3.34 -31.06 5.89
N GLY A 61 4.25 -31.76 6.58
CA GLY A 61 5.23 -31.13 7.47
C GLY A 61 6.19 -30.20 6.73
N LEU A 62 6.66 -30.59 5.53
CA LEU A 62 7.57 -29.78 4.74
C LEU A 62 6.86 -28.56 4.11
N VAL A 63 5.59 -28.71 3.72
CA VAL A 63 4.74 -27.58 3.31
C VAL A 63 4.62 -26.57 4.46
N THR A 64 4.26 -27.03 5.67
CA THR A 64 4.15 -26.16 6.85
C THR A 64 5.46 -25.43 7.16
N ILE A 65 6.59 -26.12 7.15
CA ILE A 65 7.91 -25.49 7.37
C ILE A 65 8.18 -24.42 6.32
N THR A 66 7.88 -24.70 5.05
CA THR A 66 8.07 -23.74 3.96
C THR A 66 7.21 -22.49 4.17
N THR A 67 5.95 -22.67 4.58
CA THR A 67 5.03 -21.56 4.89
C THR A 67 5.50 -20.74 6.09
N ILE A 68 6.06 -21.37 7.13
CA ILE A 68 6.64 -20.66 8.26
C ILE A 68 7.82 -19.80 7.80
N VAL A 69 8.73 -20.38 7.01
CA VAL A 69 9.89 -19.67 6.46
C VAL A 69 9.45 -18.49 5.60
N SER A 70 8.45 -18.66 4.75
CA SER A 70 7.90 -17.59 3.93
C SER A 70 7.27 -16.48 4.78
N ASN A 71 6.57 -16.83 5.86
CA ASN A 71 5.99 -15.87 6.80
C ASN A 71 7.05 -15.09 7.61
N CYS A 72 8.18 -15.71 7.94
CA CYS A 72 9.31 -15.00 8.53
C CYS A 72 9.87 -13.94 7.56
N GLY A 73 10.06 -14.31 6.29
CA GLY A 73 10.47 -13.38 5.24
C GLY A 73 9.49 -12.22 5.12
N ALA A 74 8.19 -12.52 5.10
CA ALA A 74 7.11 -11.55 5.08
C ALA A 74 7.19 -10.50 6.21
N LEU A 75 7.33 -10.96 7.46
CA LEU A 75 7.40 -10.09 8.63
C LEU A 75 8.63 -9.17 8.59
N ILE A 76 9.78 -9.73 8.23
CA ILE A 76 11.04 -8.99 8.10
C ILE A 76 10.91 -7.95 6.99
N GLY A 77 10.41 -8.35 5.82
CA GLY A 77 10.22 -7.48 4.66
C GLY A 77 9.31 -6.30 4.96
N GLY A 78 8.08 -6.58 5.42
CA GLY A 78 7.10 -5.55 5.73
C GLY A 78 7.60 -4.54 6.76
N SER A 79 8.30 -5.01 7.79
CA SER A 79 8.84 -4.14 8.84
C SER A 79 10.02 -3.30 8.34
N LEU A 80 11.02 -3.92 7.71
CA LEU A 80 12.23 -3.22 7.26
C LEU A 80 11.93 -2.24 6.14
N ILE A 81 11.29 -2.71 5.06
CA ILE A 81 11.00 -1.85 3.90
C ILE A 81 10.00 -0.76 4.29
N GLY A 82 8.97 -1.09 5.08
CA GLY A 82 8.04 -0.12 5.63
C GLY A 82 8.76 1.00 6.39
N TYR A 83 9.68 0.64 7.29
CA TYR A 83 10.50 1.59 8.03
C TYR A 83 11.41 2.42 7.10
N PHE A 84 12.18 1.77 6.24
CA PHE A 84 13.14 2.43 5.35
C PHE A 84 12.48 3.33 4.30
N SER A 85 11.22 3.08 3.96
CA SER A 85 10.47 3.92 3.02
C SER A 85 10.31 5.37 3.48
N SER A 86 10.47 5.63 4.79
CA SER A 86 10.44 7.00 5.33
C SER A 86 11.64 7.83 4.86
N PHE A 87 12.80 7.20 4.69
CA PHE A 87 14.04 7.85 4.30
C PHE A 87 14.15 7.97 2.77
N PHE A 88 13.93 6.88 2.04
CA PHE A 88 14.13 6.83 0.58
C PHE A 88 12.94 7.35 -0.23
N GLY A 89 11.75 7.44 0.37
CA GLY A 89 10.50 7.77 -0.31
C GLY A 89 9.64 6.53 -0.55
N ARG A 90 8.31 6.71 -0.57
CA ARG A 90 7.36 5.58 -0.66
C ARG A 90 7.44 4.92 -2.02
N ARG A 91 7.35 5.74 -3.07
CA ARG A 91 7.32 5.30 -4.45
C ARG A 91 8.60 4.58 -4.83
N LEU A 92 9.76 5.16 -4.49
CA LEU A 92 11.06 4.55 -4.79
C LEU A 92 11.23 3.19 -4.08
N SER A 93 10.83 3.10 -2.81
CA SER A 93 10.94 1.85 -2.04
C SER A 93 10.07 0.74 -2.64
N ILE A 94 8.84 1.07 -3.04
CA ILE A 94 7.95 0.12 -3.73
C ILE A 94 8.58 -0.33 -5.05
N ILE A 95 9.09 0.59 -5.88
CA ILE A 95 9.69 0.25 -7.19
C ILE A 95 10.88 -0.70 -7.02
N ILE A 96 11.81 -0.40 -6.11
CA ILE A 96 13.00 -1.24 -5.88
C ILE A 96 12.58 -2.66 -5.50
N VAL A 97 11.62 -2.77 -4.59
CA VAL A 97 11.16 -4.05 -4.08
C VAL A 97 10.32 -4.83 -5.11
N LEU A 98 9.56 -4.13 -5.97
CA LEU A 98 8.87 -4.76 -7.10
C LEU A 98 9.86 -5.33 -8.11
N ILE A 99 10.94 -4.60 -8.44
CA ILE A 99 11.98 -5.08 -9.36
C ILE A 99 12.72 -6.29 -8.76
N ALA A 100 13.09 -6.20 -7.48
CA ALA A 100 13.74 -7.30 -6.76
C ALA A 100 12.82 -8.54 -6.69
N GLY A 101 11.55 -8.36 -6.35
CA GLY A 101 10.56 -9.43 -6.30
C GLY A 101 10.28 -10.07 -7.66
N ALA A 102 10.26 -9.27 -8.74
CA ALA A 102 10.13 -9.80 -10.10
C ALA A 102 11.34 -10.66 -10.50
N ALA A 103 12.56 -10.24 -10.13
CA ALA A 103 13.79 -10.99 -10.39
C ALA A 103 13.88 -12.30 -9.58
N LEU A 104 13.14 -12.40 -8.46
CA LEU A 104 13.12 -13.57 -7.58
C LEU A 104 12.09 -14.63 -7.98
N ILE A 105 11.16 -14.35 -8.92
CA ILE A 105 10.17 -15.32 -9.42
C ILE A 105 10.81 -16.67 -9.84
N PRO A 106 11.94 -16.70 -10.59
CA PRO A 106 12.57 -17.96 -10.95
C PRO A 106 13.07 -18.74 -9.72
N ALA A 107 13.68 -18.05 -8.75
CA ALA A 107 14.14 -18.67 -7.51
C ALA A 107 12.96 -19.16 -6.64
N TYR A 108 11.79 -18.53 -6.77
CA TYR A 108 10.59 -18.86 -6.04
C TYR A 108 9.87 -20.12 -6.57
N LEU A 109 9.88 -20.37 -7.88
CA LEU A 109 9.04 -21.40 -8.51
C LEU A 109 9.79 -22.49 -9.28
N LEU A 110 11.05 -22.28 -9.67
CA LEU A 110 11.83 -23.27 -10.42
C LEU A 110 12.47 -24.39 -9.55
N PRO A 111 13.01 -24.11 -8.35
CA PRO A 111 13.67 -25.16 -7.57
C PRO A 111 12.72 -26.32 -7.25
N ARG A 112 13.19 -27.56 -7.47
CA ARG A 112 12.41 -28.79 -7.22
C ARG A 112 12.82 -29.51 -5.93
N ASN A 113 13.58 -28.84 -5.07
CA ASN A 113 14.13 -29.36 -3.82
C ASN A 113 13.89 -28.36 -2.67
N LYS A 114 14.38 -28.69 -1.47
CA LYS A 114 14.19 -27.87 -0.26
C LYS A 114 14.76 -26.44 -0.38
N THR A 115 15.64 -26.18 -1.35
CA THR A 115 16.16 -24.83 -1.63
C THR A 115 15.06 -23.83 -1.98
N ILE A 116 13.88 -24.31 -2.42
CA ILE A 116 12.73 -23.45 -2.67
C ILE A 116 12.28 -22.62 -1.45
N MET A 117 12.59 -23.08 -0.24
CA MET A 117 12.33 -22.33 1.00
C MET A 117 13.08 -21.00 1.03
N ILE A 118 14.28 -20.93 0.46
CA ILE A 118 15.07 -19.70 0.37
C ILE A 118 14.40 -18.73 -0.61
N GLY A 119 13.96 -19.25 -1.77
CA GLY A 119 13.17 -18.48 -2.72
C GLY A 119 11.89 -17.94 -2.10
N ALA A 120 11.17 -18.76 -1.33
CA ALA A 120 9.96 -18.38 -0.61
C ALA A 120 10.20 -17.28 0.42
N PHE A 121 11.29 -17.36 1.17
CA PHE A 121 11.68 -16.34 2.13
C PHE A 121 11.87 -14.98 1.44
N PHE A 122 12.71 -14.92 0.40
CA PHE A 122 13.04 -13.65 -0.26
C PHE A 122 11.90 -13.10 -1.11
N GLN A 123 11.10 -13.98 -1.72
CA GLN A 123 9.90 -13.57 -2.45
C GLN A 123 8.92 -12.88 -1.50
N GLN A 124 8.63 -13.50 -0.34
CA GLN A 124 7.69 -12.91 0.62
C GLN A 124 8.26 -11.70 1.34
N LEU A 125 9.57 -11.64 1.54
CA LEU A 125 10.24 -10.42 1.97
C LEU A 125 9.95 -9.27 1.01
N CYS A 126 10.00 -9.50 -0.30
CA CYS A 126 9.70 -8.45 -1.28
C CYS A 126 8.20 -8.14 -1.35
N VAL A 127 7.34 -9.15 -1.50
CA VAL A 127 5.88 -8.96 -1.59
C VAL A 127 5.37 -8.20 -0.37
N GLN A 128 5.72 -8.65 0.83
CA GLN A 128 5.24 -8.00 2.05
C GLN A 128 6.03 -6.74 2.40
N GLY A 129 7.28 -6.62 1.93
CA GLY A 129 8.02 -5.38 1.98
C GLY A 129 7.31 -4.25 1.24
N ALA A 130 6.79 -4.54 0.05
CA ALA A 130 5.99 -3.58 -0.70
C ALA A 130 4.69 -3.22 0.05
N TRP A 131 4.00 -4.22 0.61
CA TRP A 131 2.81 -4.03 1.44
C TRP A 131 3.06 -3.22 2.72
N GLY A 132 4.24 -3.34 3.34
CA GLY A 132 4.63 -2.53 4.48
C GLY A 132 4.60 -1.02 4.20
N VAL A 133 4.74 -0.62 2.94
CA VAL A 133 4.69 0.79 2.49
C VAL A 133 3.27 1.23 2.14
N VAL A 134 2.38 0.31 1.78
CA VAL A 134 1.04 0.61 1.23
C VAL A 134 0.18 1.47 2.16
N PRO A 135 0.03 1.18 3.47
CA PRO A 135 -0.84 1.96 4.34
C PRO A 135 -0.46 3.45 4.38
N ILE A 136 0.83 3.75 4.50
CA ILE A 136 1.31 5.12 4.54
C ILE A 136 1.24 5.79 3.17
N HIS A 137 1.50 5.04 2.08
CA HIS A 137 1.40 5.56 0.73
C HIS A 137 -0.05 5.93 0.36
N LEU A 138 -1.03 5.11 0.73
CA LEU A 138 -2.45 5.39 0.57
C LEU A 138 -2.87 6.68 1.30
N ILE A 139 -2.44 6.82 2.56
CA ILE A 139 -2.72 7.99 3.40
C ILE A 139 -2.10 9.26 2.80
N GLU A 140 -0.88 9.17 2.28
CA GLU A 140 -0.16 10.26 1.59
C GLU A 140 -0.88 10.74 0.32
N LEU A 141 -1.55 9.85 -0.40
CA LEU A 141 -2.22 10.17 -1.65
C LEU A 141 -3.67 10.63 -1.47
N ALA A 142 -4.35 10.09 -0.47
CA ALA A 142 -5.76 10.36 -0.24
C ALA A 142 -5.99 11.78 0.32
N PRO A 143 -7.09 12.45 -0.08
CA PRO A 143 -7.40 13.82 0.35
C PRO A 143 -7.60 13.92 1.85
N ASP A 144 -7.05 14.96 2.50
CA ASP A 144 -7.05 15.14 3.96
C ASP A 144 -8.45 15.05 4.57
N GLU A 145 -9.42 15.70 3.93
CA GLU A 145 -10.81 15.82 4.40
C GLU A 145 -11.57 14.47 4.41
N PHE A 146 -11.17 13.52 3.54
CA PHE A 146 -11.89 12.25 3.32
C PHE A 146 -10.96 11.04 3.29
N ARG A 147 -9.80 11.16 3.93
CA ARG A 147 -8.70 10.19 3.81
C ARG A 147 -9.15 8.78 4.18
N SER A 148 -9.79 8.63 5.33
CA SER A 148 -10.26 7.33 5.83
C SER A 148 -11.28 6.67 4.90
N PHE A 149 -12.21 7.45 4.34
CA PHE A 149 -13.21 6.94 3.41
C PHE A 149 -12.55 6.46 2.12
N VAL A 150 -11.73 7.31 1.48
CA VAL A 150 -11.05 7.00 0.22
C VAL A 150 -10.14 5.78 0.36
N VAL A 151 -9.35 5.72 1.44
CA VAL A 151 -8.45 4.59 1.72
C VAL A 151 -9.24 3.30 1.95
N GLY A 152 -10.29 3.35 2.79
CA GLY A 152 -11.12 2.18 3.07
C GLY A 152 -11.85 1.66 1.83
N THR A 153 -12.44 2.56 1.04
CA THR A 153 -13.13 2.19 -0.20
C THR A 153 -12.17 1.61 -1.23
N ALA A 154 -10.99 2.22 -1.42
CA ALA A 154 -9.99 1.70 -2.35
C ALA A 154 -9.50 0.30 -1.96
N TYR A 155 -9.28 0.06 -0.67
CA TYR A 155 -8.88 -1.26 -0.15
C TYR A 155 -9.94 -2.33 -0.44
N GLN A 156 -11.21 -2.06 -0.08
CA GLN A 156 -12.28 -3.04 -0.25
C GLN A 156 -12.64 -3.30 -1.70
N LEU A 157 -12.62 -2.27 -2.56
CA LEU A 157 -12.80 -2.46 -4.00
C LEU A 157 -11.62 -3.21 -4.63
N GLY A 158 -10.40 -2.94 -4.17
CA GLY A 158 -9.23 -3.73 -4.57
C GLY A 158 -9.39 -5.20 -4.21
N ASN A 159 -9.82 -5.51 -2.99
CA ASN A 159 -10.11 -6.88 -2.57
C ASN A 159 -11.17 -7.53 -3.44
N LEU A 160 -12.27 -6.81 -3.70
CA LEU A 160 -13.36 -7.29 -4.56
C LEU A 160 -12.85 -7.69 -5.94
N ILE A 161 -12.05 -6.84 -6.59
CA ILE A 161 -11.51 -7.12 -7.93
C ILE A 161 -10.53 -8.29 -7.88
N SER A 162 -9.69 -8.37 -6.85
CA SER A 162 -8.68 -9.42 -6.69
C SER A 162 -9.23 -10.78 -6.22
N SER A 163 -10.48 -10.84 -5.77
CA SER A 163 -11.09 -12.07 -5.22
C SER A 163 -11.11 -13.24 -6.20
N ALA A 164 -11.08 -12.96 -7.50
CA ALA A 164 -11.03 -13.97 -8.56
C ALA A 164 -9.60 -14.49 -8.85
N SER A 165 -8.56 -13.93 -8.22
CA SER A 165 -7.15 -14.25 -8.49
C SER A 165 -6.82 -15.74 -8.43
N SER A 166 -7.05 -16.37 -7.28
CA SER A 166 -6.78 -17.79 -7.07
C SER A 166 -7.70 -18.69 -7.91
N THR A 167 -8.91 -18.24 -8.25
CA THR A 167 -9.80 -18.93 -9.22
C THR A 167 -9.23 -18.88 -10.64
N ILE A 168 -8.71 -17.72 -11.07
CA ILE A 168 -8.08 -17.54 -12.39
C ILE A 168 -6.83 -18.43 -12.48
N GLU A 169 -5.99 -18.41 -11.46
CA GLU A 169 -4.77 -19.23 -11.43
C GLU A 169 -5.09 -20.74 -11.40
N ALA A 170 -6.07 -21.17 -10.60
CA ALA A 170 -6.48 -22.58 -10.55
C ALA A 170 -7.09 -23.03 -11.89
N SER A 171 -7.96 -22.21 -12.49
CA SER A 171 -8.60 -22.51 -13.78
C SER A 171 -7.59 -22.54 -14.92
N LEU A 172 -6.60 -21.66 -14.88
CA LEU A 172 -5.53 -21.64 -15.88
C LEU A 172 -4.55 -22.80 -15.67
N GLY A 173 -4.30 -23.20 -14.41
CA GLY A 173 -3.54 -24.40 -14.04
C GLY A 173 -4.10 -25.66 -14.69
N GLN A 174 -5.43 -25.79 -14.73
CA GLN A 174 -6.11 -26.92 -15.37
C GLN A 174 -5.83 -27.06 -16.88
N ARG A 175 -5.38 -25.98 -17.55
CA ARG A 175 -5.04 -26.00 -18.99
C ARG A 175 -3.61 -26.44 -19.29
N PHE A 176 -2.76 -26.57 -18.26
CA PHE A 176 -1.37 -27.03 -18.39
C PHE A 176 -1.17 -28.33 -17.59
N PRO A 177 -1.67 -29.48 -18.10
CA PRO A 177 -1.39 -30.76 -17.48
C PRO A 177 0.12 -31.08 -17.57
N LEU A 178 0.70 -31.55 -16.48
CA LEU A 178 2.03 -32.12 -16.44
C LEU A 178 1.98 -33.53 -17.04
N GLU A 179 2.98 -33.90 -17.86
CA GLU A 179 3.10 -35.25 -18.38
C GLU A 179 3.29 -36.25 -17.22
N SER A 180 2.54 -37.35 -17.26
CA SER A 180 2.57 -38.41 -16.26
C SER A 180 3.77 -39.32 -16.54
N ASP A 181 4.83 -39.18 -15.76
CA ASP A 181 6.07 -39.96 -15.92
C ASP A 181 5.97 -41.41 -15.39
N SER A 182 4.76 -41.95 -15.20
CA SER A 182 4.57 -43.34 -14.76
C SER A 182 3.22 -43.90 -15.17
N GLU A 183 3.26 -45.06 -15.84
CA GLU A 183 2.16 -45.87 -16.37
C GLU A 183 1.21 -46.45 -15.30
N THR A 184 1.34 -46.09 -14.01
CA THR A 184 0.63 -46.80 -12.92
C THR A 184 -0.18 -45.92 -11.96
N THR A 185 -0.34 -44.61 -12.18
CA THR A 185 -1.36 -43.84 -11.43
C THR A 185 -1.74 -42.57 -12.19
N ALA A 186 -2.91 -42.57 -12.82
CA ALA A 186 -3.49 -41.41 -13.48
C ALA A 186 -3.94 -40.36 -12.44
N ILE A 187 -2.97 -39.63 -11.85
CA ILE A 187 -3.23 -38.44 -11.05
C ILE A 187 -2.95 -37.24 -11.94
N HIS A 188 -3.98 -36.51 -12.35
CA HIS A 188 -3.83 -35.25 -13.09
C HIS A 188 -3.04 -34.25 -12.24
N ARG A 189 -1.75 -34.07 -12.57
CA ARG A 189 -0.89 -33.04 -11.97
C ARG A 189 -0.89 -31.83 -12.90
N PHE A 190 -1.03 -30.64 -12.34
CA PHE A 190 -1.07 -29.39 -13.12
C PHE A 190 0.18 -28.56 -12.83
N ASP A 191 0.70 -27.85 -13.82
CA ASP A 191 1.89 -27.01 -13.66
C ASP A 191 1.53 -25.66 -13.02
N TYR A 192 1.15 -25.72 -11.75
CA TYR A 192 0.84 -24.54 -10.93
C TYR A 192 2.03 -23.57 -10.90
N GLY A 193 3.27 -24.07 -10.88
CA GLY A 193 4.47 -23.26 -10.89
C GLY A 193 4.57 -22.35 -12.13
N LYS A 194 4.28 -22.86 -13.33
CA LYS A 194 4.26 -22.02 -14.54
C LYS A 194 3.16 -20.96 -14.50
N VAL A 195 1.96 -21.34 -14.06
CA VAL A 195 0.82 -20.41 -14.01
C VAL A 195 1.04 -19.30 -13.00
N MET A 196 1.49 -19.65 -11.79
CA MET A 196 1.88 -18.68 -10.77
C MET A 196 3.01 -17.76 -11.26
N ALA A 197 3.99 -18.29 -11.99
CA ALA A 197 5.09 -17.48 -12.51
C ALA A 197 4.61 -16.43 -13.52
N ILE A 198 3.74 -16.82 -14.46
CA ILE A 198 3.17 -15.91 -15.45
C ILE A 198 2.27 -14.88 -14.75
N PHE A 199 1.43 -15.32 -13.83
CA PHE A 199 0.50 -14.46 -13.11
C PHE A 199 1.25 -13.41 -12.27
N LEU A 200 2.27 -13.84 -11.52
CA LEU A 200 3.13 -12.95 -10.74
C LEU A 200 3.88 -11.99 -11.65
N ALA A 201 4.48 -12.45 -12.75
CA ALA A 201 5.20 -11.59 -13.68
C ALA A 201 4.30 -10.48 -14.24
N CYS A 202 3.09 -10.84 -14.70
CA CYS A 202 2.08 -9.88 -15.15
C CYS A 202 1.69 -8.89 -14.05
N THR A 203 1.51 -9.37 -12.82
CA THR A 203 1.12 -8.55 -11.67
C THR A 203 2.23 -7.58 -11.27
N TYR A 204 3.50 -8.01 -11.26
CA TYR A 204 4.65 -7.14 -11.00
C TYR A 204 4.76 -6.04 -12.06
N VAL A 205 4.61 -6.38 -13.34
CA VAL A 205 4.64 -5.39 -14.44
C VAL A 205 3.48 -4.40 -14.30
N TYR A 206 2.27 -4.90 -14.05
CA TYR A 206 1.09 -4.06 -13.81
C TYR A 206 1.31 -3.09 -12.66
N LEU A 207 1.73 -3.58 -11.50
CA LEU A 207 2.00 -2.75 -10.32
C LEU A 207 3.11 -1.75 -10.59
N LEU A 208 4.18 -2.16 -11.26
CA LEU A 208 5.28 -1.27 -11.58
C LEU A 208 4.80 -0.11 -12.46
N ILE A 209 3.98 -0.38 -13.49
CA ILE A 209 3.40 0.66 -14.34
C ILE A 209 2.51 1.60 -13.52
N ILE A 210 1.61 1.06 -12.69
CA ILE A 210 0.71 1.89 -11.86
C ILE A 210 1.51 2.78 -10.91
N ILE A 211 2.51 2.25 -10.22
CA ILE A 211 3.33 3.00 -9.26
C ILE A 211 4.22 4.03 -9.98
N LEU A 212 4.67 3.75 -11.21
CA LEU A 212 5.42 4.70 -12.03
C LEU A 212 4.55 5.87 -12.53
N LEU A 213 3.28 5.61 -12.84
CA LEU A 213 2.33 6.67 -13.20
C LEU A 213 1.81 7.41 -11.96
N GLY A 214 1.97 6.81 -10.78
CA GLY A 214 1.50 7.33 -9.51
C GLY A 214 2.20 8.60 -9.05
N PRO A 215 1.45 9.60 -8.55
CA PRO A 215 2.05 10.78 -7.94
C PRO A 215 2.78 10.41 -6.63
N GLU A 216 3.75 11.23 -6.22
CA GLU A 216 4.38 11.13 -4.91
C GLU A 216 4.06 12.40 -4.11
N LYS A 217 3.37 12.24 -2.97
CA LYS A 217 3.01 13.34 -2.05
C LYS A 217 3.65 13.10 -0.69
N ARG A 218 4.88 13.59 -0.51
CA ARG A 218 5.60 13.43 0.76
C ARG A 218 5.08 14.47 1.77
N TYR A 219 4.43 14.04 2.85
CA TYR A 219 3.93 14.94 3.92
C TYR A 219 5.04 15.76 4.62
N ALA A 220 6.31 15.41 4.44
CA ALA A 220 7.43 16.00 5.18
C ALA A 220 7.80 17.45 4.78
N LYS A 221 7.25 18.00 3.69
CA LYS A 221 7.50 19.41 3.34
C LYS A 221 6.47 20.35 3.99
N ASN A 222 5.22 19.91 4.09
CA ASN A 222 4.16 20.76 4.60
C ASN A 222 4.18 20.93 6.11
N ASP A 223 4.69 20.00 6.92
CA ASP A 223 4.61 20.16 8.39
C ASP A 223 5.61 21.22 8.91
N LYS A 224 6.80 21.28 8.30
CA LYS A 224 7.77 22.36 8.57
C LYS A 224 7.30 23.67 7.97
N ASP A 225 6.75 23.66 6.76
CA ASP A 225 6.26 24.87 6.12
C ASP A 225 5.00 25.41 6.84
N THR A 226 4.09 24.54 7.31
CA THR A 226 2.87 24.90 8.05
C THR A 226 3.21 25.34 9.47
N ALA A 227 4.12 24.67 10.18
CA ALA A 227 4.59 25.14 11.47
C ALA A 227 5.31 26.49 11.34
N THR A 228 6.15 26.66 10.30
CA THR A 228 6.84 27.93 10.03
C THR A 228 5.86 29.01 9.59
N GLU A 229 4.81 28.69 8.84
CA GLU A 229 3.76 29.63 8.41
C GLU A 229 2.83 30.02 9.57
N LEU A 230 2.51 29.10 10.47
CA LEU A 230 1.76 29.37 11.70
C LEU A 230 2.58 30.21 12.68
N ILE A 231 3.87 29.92 12.85
CA ILE A 231 4.81 30.75 13.62
C ILE A 231 4.92 32.14 13.00
N ASN A 232 5.08 32.23 11.67
CA ASN A 232 5.17 33.52 10.97
C ASN A 232 3.86 34.32 11.00
N LYS A 233 2.69 33.66 11.03
CA LYS A 233 1.38 34.31 11.22
C LYS A 233 1.21 34.80 12.65
N GLY A 234 1.57 34.00 13.66
CA GLY A 234 1.53 34.40 15.07
C GLY A 234 2.45 35.59 15.37
N VAL A 235 3.69 35.57 14.86
CA VAL A 235 4.65 36.68 15.02
C VAL A 235 4.17 37.97 14.34
N LYS A 236 3.44 37.88 13.23
CA LYS A 236 2.86 39.05 12.55
C LYS A 236 1.68 39.64 13.32
N ASP A 237 0.81 38.81 13.91
CA ASP A 237 -0.29 39.28 14.75
C ASP A 237 0.20 39.90 16.06
N ASP A 238 1.21 39.31 16.70
CA ASP A 238 1.84 39.87 17.91
C ASP A 238 2.55 41.20 17.63
N GLY A 239 3.24 41.31 16.48
CA GLY A 239 3.87 42.55 16.04
C GLY A 239 2.87 43.65 15.64
N ALA A 240 1.70 43.27 15.14
CA ALA A 240 0.61 44.20 14.84
C ALA A 240 -0.09 44.68 16.12
N GLN A 241 -0.33 43.80 17.09
CA GLN A 241 -0.86 44.15 18.42
C GLN A 241 0.11 45.03 19.21
N SER A 242 1.41 44.74 19.18
CA SER A 242 2.45 45.56 19.81
C SER A 242 2.49 46.99 19.26
N LYS A 243 2.29 47.18 17.94
CA LYS A 243 2.20 48.51 17.31
C LYS A 243 0.88 49.23 17.59
N LEU A 244 -0.22 48.51 17.76
CA LEU A 244 -1.53 49.07 18.13
C LEU A 244 -1.60 49.48 19.61
N LEU A 245 -0.85 48.80 20.49
CA LEU A 245 -0.73 49.13 21.92
C LEU A 245 0.30 50.25 22.19
N ALA A 246 1.15 50.57 21.21
CA ALA A 246 2.04 51.72 21.24
C ALA A 246 1.34 52.97 20.67
N THR A 247 0.21 53.36 21.25
CA THR A 247 -0.35 54.70 21.02
C THR A 247 0.46 55.75 21.79
N PRO A 248 0.63 56.98 21.24
CA PRO A 248 1.54 57.98 21.77
C PRO A 248 0.94 58.73 22.98
N GLU A 249 0.77 58.06 24.13
CA GLU A 249 0.47 58.76 25.40
C GLU A 249 1.71 59.00 26.27
N ASP A 250 2.87 58.41 25.94
CA ASP A 250 4.12 58.62 26.70
C ASP A 250 4.80 59.97 26.45
N GLY A 251 4.27 60.79 25.54
CA GLY A 251 4.77 62.13 25.25
C GLY A 251 4.27 63.24 26.17
N GLN A 252 3.15 63.06 26.88
CA GLN A 252 2.54 64.13 27.69
C GLN A 252 2.79 64.05 29.20
N LYS A 253 3.28 62.91 29.72
CA LYS A 253 3.60 62.78 31.17
C LYS A 253 4.98 63.31 31.57
N LYS A 254 5.87 63.62 30.62
CA LYS A 254 7.19 64.17 30.94
C LYS A 254 7.21 65.68 31.21
N GLN A 255 6.17 66.42 30.83
CA GLN A 255 6.17 67.88 30.98
C GLN A 255 5.45 68.40 32.24
N THR A 256 4.78 67.52 32.98
CA THR A 256 4.09 67.86 34.25
C THR A 256 4.89 67.52 35.51
N LEU A 257 6.07 66.91 35.37
CA LEU A 257 6.98 66.61 36.50
C LEU A 257 8.23 67.52 36.56
N GLU A 258 8.35 68.49 35.65
CA GLU A 258 9.41 69.53 35.70
C GLU A 258 8.91 70.89 36.21
N ASN A 259 7.63 71.03 36.59
CA ASN A 259 7.03 72.30 37.06
C ASN A 259 6.29 72.19 38.41
N ALA A 260 6.65 71.23 39.26
CA ALA A 260 6.22 71.17 40.66
C ALA A 260 7.46 71.06 41.56
#